data_AF-A0A8J8K8V0-F1
#
_entry.id   AF-A0A8J8K8V0-F1
#
_cell.length_a   1.000
_cell.length_b   1.000
_cell.length_c   1.000
_cell.angle_alpha   90.00
_cell.angle_beta   90.00
_cell.angle_gamma   90.00
#
_symmetry.space_group_name_H-M   'P 1'
#
loop_
_entity.id
_entity.type
_entity.pdbx_description
1 polymer ?
#
loop_
_entity_poly.entity_id
_entity_poly.type
_entity_poly.pdbx_seq_one_letter_code
_entity_poly.pdbx_strand_id
1 'polypeptide(L)'
;MDQEQDILKKSKKRIQKLKLLSKFFDQPNLINIIIKTEIIQSYFTDKSINGLDINKLELFHLQYTDSLIVLLDKIKKQKEANILTVYKEIDANEEYIEKFLRQENNGRNFNTDRKYQNALVSEFLSNIYSNLIGTRVALDFAKIRNLANNYAIDYYRKTSKIENLLSQPNTKYYEFENIDVEKKLLGKLNTNQFKIRFVCGYNSSNQIFELFRIIKTDEEFIWNLQINEFYLVDEAKISELNRSENTSSNNTLVQDLSSRNTALNLKAEQLKNELPEEVISLLEKYKENLDNQEVLNQILSIDEEMNILNSMLNLNLNNKIQ
;
A
#
# COMPACT_ATOMS: atom_id res chain seq x y z
N MET A 1 49.78 5.02 -36.81
CA MET A 1 49.85 3.89 -35.86
C MET A 1 49.09 4.14 -34.57
N ASP A 2 49.10 5.35 -33.99
CA ASP A 2 48.46 5.63 -32.68
C ASP A 2 46.91 5.70 -32.77
N GLN A 3 46.37 6.30 -33.83
CA GLN A 3 44.92 6.51 -34.01
C GLN A 3 44.13 5.21 -34.26
N GLU A 4 44.66 4.29 -35.07
CA GLU A 4 44.02 2.99 -35.33
C GLU A 4 43.84 2.16 -34.05
N GLN A 5 44.90 2.13 -33.22
CA GLN A 5 44.87 1.40 -31.95
C GLN A 5 43.90 2.03 -30.96
N ASP A 6 43.79 3.37 -30.94
CA ASP A 6 42.82 4.08 -30.09
C ASP A 6 41.37 3.80 -30.50
N ILE A 7 41.05 3.84 -31.80
CA ILE A 7 39.70 3.53 -32.31
C ILE A 7 39.30 2.09 -31.98
N LEU A 8 40.19 1.11 -32.20
CA LEU A 8 39.92 -0.28 -31.84
C LEU A 8 39.71 -0.46 -30.33
N LYS A 9 40.48 0.26 -29.49
CA LYS A 9 40.31 0.24 -28.02
C LYS A 9 38.97 0.84 -27.60
N LYS A 10 38.54 1.96 -28.20
CA LYS A 10 37.23 2.59 -27.95
C LYS A 10 36.09 1.68 -28.39
N SER A 11 36.20 1.06 -29.56
CA SER A 11 35.26 0.06 -30.06
C SER A 11 35.05 -1.08 -29.05
N LYS A 12 36.13 -1.69 -28.53
CA LYS A 12 36.03 -2.73 -27.48
C LYS A 12 35.29 -2.24 -26.24
N LYS A 13 35.57 -1.01 -25.78
CA LYS A 13 34.89 -0.43 -24.62
C LYS A 13 33.38 -0.24 -24.85
N ARG A 14 32.97 0.19 -26.04
CA ARG A 14 31.55 0.35 -26.40
C ARG A 14 30.83 -1.00 -26.38
N ILE A 15 31.43 -2.03 -26.98
CA ILE A 15 30.87 -3.39 -26.96
C ILE A 15 30.76 -3.93 -25.53
N GLN A 16 31.79 -3.75 -24.70
CA GLN A 16 31.73 -4.14 -23.29
C GLN A 16 30.60 -3.44 -22.54
N LYS A 17 30.37 -2.14 -22.80
CA LYS A 17 29.26 -1.39 -22.22
C LYS A 17 27.90 -1.92 -22.68
N LEU A 18 27.73 -2.23 -23.97
CA LEU A 18 26.53 -2.89 -24.48
C LEU A 18 26.29 -4.26 -23.82
N LYS A 19 27.34 -5.07 -23.63
CA LYS A 19 27.24 -6.36 -22.92
C LYS A 19 26.73 -6.17 -21.49
N LEU A 20 27.26 -5.19 -20.76
CA LEU A 20 26.80 -4.89 -19.40
C LEU A 20 25.33 -4.48 -19.38
N LEU A 21 24.92 -3.60 -20.31
CA LEU A 21 23.52 -3.19 -20.44
C LEU A 21 22.61 -4.35 -20.83
N SER A 22 23.07 -5.25 -21.70
CA SER A 22 22.28 -6.42 -22.11
C SER A 22 21.93 -7.35 -20.96
N LYS A 23 22.83 -7.51 -19.98
CA LYS A 23 22.56 -8.30 -18.77
C LYS A 23 21.44 -7.71 -17.90
N PHE A 24 21.22 -6.40 -17.97
CA PHE A 24 20.15 -5.74 -17.22
C PHE A 24 18.79 -5.93 -17.89
N PHE A 25 18.75 -6.00 -19.23
CA PHE A 25 17.50 -6.04 -19.99
C PHE A 25 17.08 -7.44 -20.47
N ASP A 26 18.01 -8.39 -20.50
CA ASP A 26 17.80 -9.80 -20.89
C ASP A 26 16.99 -9.98 -22.18
N GLN A 27 17.35 -9.24 -23.24
CA GLN A 27 16.65 -9.27 -24.53
C GLN A 27 17.44 -10.03 -25.61
N PRO A 28 16.83 -11.02 -26.29
CA PRO A 28 17.47 -11.76 -27.37
C PRO A 28 17.96 -10.88 -28.53
N ASN A 29 17.15 -9.86 -28.89
CA ASN A 29 17.51 -8.95 -29.99
C ASN A 29 18.77 -8.12 -29.67
N LEU A 30 18.95 -7.74 -28.40
CA LEU A 30 20.14 -7.00 -27.97
C LEU A 30 21.41 -7.85 -28.03
N ILE A 31 21.31 -9.15 -27.73
CA ILE A 31 22.42 -10.11 -27.89
C ILE A 31 22.82 -10.24 -29.36
N ASN A 32 21.85 -10.35 -30.27
CA ASN A 32 22.11 -10.40 -31.71
C ASN A 32 22.82 -9.14 -32.22
N ILE A 33 22.37 -7.95 -31.78
CA ILE A 33 23.03 -6.68 -32.12
C ILE A 33 24.48 -6.66 -31.64
N ILE A 34 24.75 -7.15 -30.42
CA ILE A 34 26.11 -7.24 -29.88
C ILE A 34 26.99 -8.16 -30.73
N ILE A 35 26.52 -9.36 -31.05
CA ILE A 35 27.29 -10.33 -31.86
C ILE A 35 27.64 -9.71 -33.22
N LYS A 36 26.68 -9.05 -33.88
CA LYS A 36 26.93 -8.37 -35.17
C LYS A 36 27.94 -7.23 -35.03
N THR A 37 27.83 -6.44 -33.97
CA THR A 37 28.78 -5.36 -33.67
C THR A 37 30.20 -5.91 -33.48
N GLU A 38 30.35 -7.08 -32.85
CA GLU A 38 31.64 -7.77 -32.70
C GLU A 38 32.20 -8.30 -34.03
N ILE A 39 31.34 -8.88 -34.87
CA ILE A 39 31.73 -9.34 -36.22
C ILE A 39 32.21 -8.15 -37.06
N ILE A 40 31.49 -7.02 -37.03
CA ILE A 40 31.91 -5.79 -37.72
C ILE A 40 33.28 -5.35 -37.23
N GLN A 41 33.50 -5.32 -35.91
CA GLN A 41 34.80 -4.98 -35.35
C GLN A 41 35.93 -5.94 -35.80
N SER A 42 35.65 -7.25 -35.93
CA SER A 42 36.68 -8.21 -36.35
C SER A 42 37.22 -7.97 -37.76
N TYR A 43 36.39 -7.48 -38.70
CA TYR A 43 36.84 -7.14 -40.06
C TYR A 43 37.92 -6.07 -40.09
N PHE A 44 37.92 -5.14 -39.12
CA PHE A 44 38.94 -4.10 -38.99
C PHE A 44 40.15 -4.53 -38.14
N THR A 45 40.03 -5.63 -37.37
CA THR A 45 41.10 -6.12 -36.50
C THR A 45 42.02 -7.10 -37.24
N ASP A 46 41.46 -7.99 -38.05
CA ASP A 46 42.21 -9.13 -38.59
C ASP A 46 43.06 -8.82 -39.84
N LYS A 47 43.13 -7.56 -40.29
CA LYS A 47 43.76 -7.16 -41.57
C LYS A 47 43.31 -8.01 -42.78
N SER A 48 42.16 -8.69 -42.66
CA SER A 48 41.71 -9.70 -43.62
C SER A 48 41.24 -9.11 -44.94
N ILE A 49 41.06 -7.79 -45.00
CA ILE A 49 40.66 -7.04 -46.18
C ILE A 49 41.61 -5.84 -46.31
N ASN A 50 42.54 -5.90 -47.26
CA ASN A 50 43.41 -4.77 -47.60
C ASN A 50 42.54 -3.58 -48.10
N GLY A 51 42.62 -2.43 -47.43
CA GLY A 51 42.00 -1.17 -47.90
C GLY A 51 40.80 -0.63 -47.10
N LEU A 52 40.42 -1.24 -45.97
CA LEU A 52 39.37 -0.69 -45.10
C LEU A 52 39.90 0.50 -44.28
N ASP A 53 39.24 1.66 -44.39
CA ASP A 53 39.51 2.84 -43.55
C ASP A 53 38.92 2.65 -42.15
N ILE A 54 39.78 2.63 -41.13
CA ILE A 54 39.40 2.49 -39.72
C ILE A 54 38.42 3.57 -39.24
N ASN A 55 38.39 4.75 -39.88
CA ASN A 55 37.45 5.81 -39.52
C ASN A 55 36.00 5.40 -39.81
N LYS A 56 35.78 4.45 -40.73
CA LYS A 56 34.45 3.90 -41.01
C LYS A 56 33.91 3.06 -39.85
N LEU A 57 34.79 2.39 -39.09
CA LEU A 57 34.41 1.72 -37.85
C LEU A 57 33.96 2.72 -36.78
N GLU A 58 34.66 3.85 -36.67
CA GLU A 58 34.29 4.91 -35.75
C GLU A 58 32.95 5.56 -36.15
N LEU A 59 32.73 5.83 -37.44
CA LEU A 59 31.45 6.32 -37.96
C LEU A 59 30.30 5.35 -37.66
N PHE A 60 30.50 4.05 -37.87
CA PHE A 60 29.52 3.03 -37.49
C PHE A 60 29.19 3.08 -36.00
N HIS A 61 30.19 3.20 -35.12
CA HIS A 61 29.94 3.29 -33.70
C HIS A 61 29.19 4.56 -33.30
N LEU A 62 29.55 5.71 -33.86
CA LEU A 62 28.86 6.97 -33.60
C LEU A 62 27.40 6.92 -34.05
N GLN A 63 27.14 6.33 -35.22
CA GLN A 63 25.79 6.21 -35.76
C GLN A 63 24.98 5.18 -34.97
N TYR A 64 25.45 3.94 -34.84
CA TYR A 64 24.61 2.83 -34.38
C TYR A 64 24.84 2.49 -32.91
N THR A 65 26.09 2.37 -32.49
CA THR A 65 26.44 1.81 -31.18
C THR A 65 26.23 2.81 -30.04
N ASP A 66 26.70 4.04 -30.20
CA ASP A 66 26.65 5.07 -29.16
C ASP A 66 25.20 5.54 -28.93
N SER A 67 24.41 5.69 -30.00
CA SER A 67 22.97 5.99 -29.93
C SER A 67 22.19 4.92 -29.16
N LEU A 68 22.45 3.64 -29.43
CA LEU A 68 21.83 2.53 -28.71
C LEU A 68 22.24 2.51 -27.23
N ILE A 69 23.53 2.72 -26.94
CA ILE A 69 24.03 2.82 -25.56
C ILE A 69 23.30 3.94 -24.80
N VAL A 70 23.17 5.13 -25.40
CA VAL A 70 22.50 6.28 -24.76
C VAL A 70 21.03 5.97 -24.48
N LEU A 71 20.34 5.32 -25.41
CA LEU A 71 18.94 4.91 -25.22
C LEU A 71 18.81 3.93 -24.04
N LEU A 72 19.62 2.86 -24.05
CA LEU A 72 19.60 1.83 -23.00
C LEU A 72 19.97 2.40 -21.63
N ASP A 73 20.95 3.30 -21.55
CA ASP A 73 21.32 3.99 -20.30
C ASP A 73 20.16 4.85 -19.76
N LYS A 74 19.45 5.58 -20.62
CA LYS A 74 18.29 6.38 -20.21
C LYS A 74 17.17 5.51 -19.66
N ILE A 75 16.82 4.43 -20.38
CA ILE A 75 15.78 3.48 -19.95
C ILE A 75 16.17 2.84 -18.61
N LYS A 76 17.43 2.41 -18.48
CA LYS A 76 17.95 1.81 -17.25
C LYS A 76 17.80 2.77 -16.06
N LYS A 77 18.26 4.03 -16.21
CA LYS A 77 18.15 5.05 -15.16
C LYS A 77 16.70 5.32 -14.76
N GLN A 78 15.81 5.41 -15.75
CA GLN A 78 14.38 5.62 -15.49
C GLN A 78 13.78 4.45 -14.69
N LYS A 79 14.10 3.20 -15.06
CA LYS A 79 13.67 2.00 -14.33
C LYS A 79 14.21 1.99 -12.90
N GLU A 80 15.50 2.25 -12.71
CA GLU A 80 16.13 2.30 -11.39
C GLU A 80 15.47 3.36 -10.48
N ALA A 81 15.15 4.54 -11.03
CA ALA A 81 14.44 5.58 -10.29
C ALA A 81 13.00 5.17 -9.91
N ASN A 82 12.28 4.51 -10.82
CA ASN A 82 10.93 4.01 -10.55
C ASN A 82 10.94 2.92 -9.47
N ILE A 83 11.87 1.96 -9.57
CA ILE A 83 12.05 0.89 -8.57
C ILE A 83 12.40 1.49 -7.20
N LEU A 84 13.30 2.47 -7.16
CA LEU A 84 13.65 3.16 -5.91
C LEU A 84 12.45 3.86 -5.28
N THR A 85 11.57 4.45 -6.09
CA THR A 85 10.35 5.10 -5.61
C THR A 85 9.40 4.07 -5.00
N VAL A 86 9.26 2.90 -5.63
CA VAL A 86 8.47 1.79 -5.11
C VAL A 86 9.02 1.30 -3.76
N TYR A 87 10.34 1.12 -3.62
CA TYR A 87 10.94 0.72 -2.34
C TYR A 87 10.74 1.77 -1.25
N LYS A 88 10.87 3.06 -1.56
CA LYS A 88 10.56 4.13 -0.59
C LYS A 88 9.11 4.09 -0.10
N GLU A 89 8.17 3.72 -0.96
CA GLU A 89 6.76 3.54 -0.57
C GLU A 89 6.59 2.32 0.34
N ILE A 90 7.29 1.21 0.04
CA ILE A 90 7.29 0.01 0.89
C ILE A 90 7.85 0.34 2.28
N ASP A 91 9.02 0.97 2.36
CA ASP A 91 9.67 1.33 3.62
C ASP A 91 8.77 2.24 4.48
N ALA A 92 8.12 3.22 3.86
CA ALA A 92 7.19 4.11 4.55
C ALA A 92 5.99 3.34 5.12
N ASN A 93 5.42 2.41 4.36
CA ASN A 93 4.31 1.56 4.82
C ASN A 93 4.74 0.65 5.97
N GLU A 94 5.93 0.07 5.92
CA GLU A 94 6.48 -0.76 6.99
C GLU A 94 6.67 0.03 8.29
N GLU A 95 7.16 1.27 8.21
CA GLU A 95 7.31 2.14 9.38
C GLU A 95 5.95 2.42 10.05
N TYR A 96 4.89 2.63 9.26
CA TYR A 96 3.54 2.78 9.79
C TYR A 96 3.03 1.50 10.46
N ILE A 97 3.21 0.35 9.82
CA ILE A 97 2.81 -0.96 10.37
C ILE A 97 3.49 -1.20 11.72
N GLU A 98 4.81 -0.97 11.83
CA GLU A 98 5.54 -1.15 13.08
C GLU A 98 5.02 -0.24 14.20
N LYS A 99 4.69 1.02 13.89
CA LYS A 99 4.13 1.96 14.88
C LYS A 99 2.80 1.44 15.43
N PHE A 100 1.93 0.89 14.58
CA PHE A 100 0.65 0.32 15.02
C PHE A 100 0.85 -0.93 15.89
N LEU A 101 1.72 -1.86 15.48
CA LEU A 101 2.00 -3.08 16.25
C LEU A 101 2.59 -2.78 17.63
N ARG A 102 3.43 -1.76 17.75
CA ARG A 102 3.97 -1.31 19.06
C ARG A 102 2.90 -0.74 19.98
N GLN A 103 1.87 -0.10 19.43
CA GLN A 103 0.75 0.43 20.24
C GLN A 103 -0.13 -0.69 20.81
N GLU A 104 -0.37 -1.77 20.05
CA GLU A 104 -1.14 -2.93 20.53
C GLU A 104 -0.39 -3.72 21.62
N ASN A 105 0.94 -3.80 21.54
CA ASN A 105 1.75 -4.61 22.47
C ASN A 105 1.97 -4.00 23.87
N ASN A 106 1.37 -2.83 24.19
CA ASN A 106 1.50 -2.17 25.50
C ASN A 106 0.68 -2.84 26.63
N GLY A 107 0.39 -4.15 26.54
CA GLY A 107 -0.35 -4.92 27.56
C GLY A 107 -1.85 -4.64 27.61
N ARG A 108 -2.39 -3.85 26.67
CA ARG A 108 -3.82 -3.53 26.55
C ARG A 108 -4.48 -4.49 25.58
N ASN A 109 -5.40 -5.32 26.06
CA ASN A 109 -6.11 -6.28 25.22
C ASN A 109 -7.63 -6.03 25.30
N PHE A 110 -8.18 -5.43 24.25
CA PHE A 110 -9.62 -5.13 24.15
C PHE A 110 -10.50 -6.36 24.42
N ASN A 111 -10.12 -7.53 23.91
CA ASN A 111 -10.91 -8.75 24.07
C ASN A 111 -10.97 -9.23 25.52
N THR A 112 -9.92 -8.96 26.29
CA THR A 112 -9.86 -9.28 27.71
C THR A 112 -10.61 -8.22 28.52
N ASP A 113 -10.36 -6.95 28.23
CA ASP A 113 -10.96 -5.83 28.96
C ASP A 113 -12.48 -5.76 28.77
N ARG A 114 -13.01 -6.10 27.58
CA ARG A 114 -14.48 -6.19 27.38
C ARG A 114 -15.13 -7.26 28.24
N LYS A 115 -14.42 -8.34 28.60
CA LYS A 115 -14.96 -9.36 29.50
C LYS A 115 -15.06 -8.83 30.92
N TYR A 116 -14.07 -8.05 31.36
CA TYR A 116 -14.12 -7.37 32.66
C TYR A 116 -15.20 -6.28 32.69
N GLN A 117 -15.44 -5.58 31.58
CA GLN A 117 -16.50 -4.57 31.48
C GLN A 117 -17.88 -5.12 31.86
N ASN A 118 -18.18 -6.38 31.53
CA ASN A 118 -19.42 -7.03 31.95
C ASN A 118 -19.60 -7.00 33.47
N ALA A 119 -18.55 -7.37 34.21
CA ALA A 119 -18.60 -7.42 35.67
C ALA A 119 -18.68 -6.01 36.26
N LEU A 120 -17.88 -5.07 35.74
CA LEU A 120 -17.85 -3.69 36.21
C LEU A 120 -19.20 -2.99 36.06
N VAL A 121 -19.82 -3.07 34.87
CA VAL A 121 -21.10 -2.41 34.61
C VAL A 121 -22.26 -3.13 35.34
N SER A 122 -22.18 -4.45 35.48
CA SER A 122 -23.13 -5.25 36.27
C SER A 122 -23.15 -4.83 37.73
N GLU A 123 -21.97 -4.77 38.37
CA GLU A 123 -21.80 -4.32 39.75
C GLU A 123 -22.24 -2.86 39.91
N PHE A 124 -21.86 -1.99 38.98
CA PHE A 124 -22.24 -0.57 39.00
C PHE A 124 -23.76 -0.37 38.98
N LEU A 125 -24.48 -1.03 38.05
CA LEU A 125 -25.93 -0.94 37.97
C LEU A 125 -26.63 -1.57 39.20
N SER A 126 -26.07 -2.66 39.74
CA SER A 126 -26.54 -3.26 40.99
C SER A 126 -26.38 -2.30 42.17
N ASN A 127 -25.24 -1.60 42.27
CA ASN A 127 -24.98 -0.64 43.33
C ASN A 127 -25.86 0.61 43.21
N ILE A 128 -26.15 1.08 41.98
CA ILE A 128 -27.16 2.13 41.76
C ILE A 128 -28.52 1.68 42.30
N TYR A 129 -28.95 0.46 41.98
CA TYR A 129 -30.20 -0.08 42.49
C TYR A 129 -30.22 -0.14 44.03
N SER A 130 -29.15 -0.66 44.64
CA SER A 130 -28.99 -0.71 46.11
C SER A 130 -29.09 0.68 46.75
N ASN A 131 -28.45 1.69 46.16
CA ASN A 131 -28.53 3.07 46.63
C ASN A 131 -29.96 3.64 46.51
N LEU A 132 -30.65 3.38 45.39
CA LEU A 132 -32.03 3.82 45.17
C LEU A 132 -33.03 3.21 46.16
N ILE A 133 -32.76 2.01 46.68
CA ILE A 133 -33.57 1.37 47.75
C ILE A 133 -33.07 1.66 49.17
N GLY A 134 -32.08 2.54 49.33
CA GLY A 134 -31.60 3.04 50.63
C GLY A 134 -30.37 2.34 51.22
N THR A 135 -29.73 1.42 50.50
CA THR A 135 -28.46 0.80 50.92
C THR A 135 -27.28 1.59 50.33
N ARG A 136 -26.56 2.32 51.17
CA ARG A 136 -25.47 3.19 50.71
C ARG A 136 -24.25 2.38 50.29
N VAL A 137 -23.92 2.41 49.00
CA VAL A 137 -22.76 1.75 48.39
C VAL A 137 -21.99 2.77 47.55
N ALA A 138 -20.65 2.75 47.65
CA ALA A 138 -19.81 3.64 46.84
C ALA A 138 -19.87 3.26 45.36
N LEU A 139 -19.90 4.26 44.47
CA LEU A 139 -19.86 4.09 43.03
C LEU A 139 -18.48 4.48 42.49
N ASP A 140 -17.90 3.64 41.63
CA ASP A 140 -16.61 3.89 40.97
C ASP A 140 -16.81 4.10 39.47
N PHE A 141 -17.07 5.35 39.11
CA PHE A 141 -17.31 5.78 37.72
C PHE A 141 -16.07 5.68 36.84
N ALA A 142 -14.88 5.88 37.42
CA ALA A 142 -13.64 5.87 36.67
C ALA A 142 -13.39 4.48 36.08
N LYS A 143 -13.63 3.43 36.88
CA LYS A 143 -13.44 2.05 36.43
C LYS A 143 -14.33 1.67 35.25
N ILE A 144 -15.63 1.97 35.30
CA ILE A 144 -16.56 1.58 34.23
C ILE A 144 -16.29 2.31 32.90
N ARG A 145 -15.59 3.46 32.93
CA ARG A 145 -15.23 4.22 31.72
C ARG A 145 -13.92 3.78 31.07
N ASN A 146 -13.12 2.95 31.74
CA ASN A 146 -11.78 2.58 31.26
C ASN A 146 -11.80 1.90 29.88
N LEU A 147 -12.78 1.03 29.61
CA LEU A 147 -12.87 0.36 28.31
C LEU A 147 -13.05 1.40 27.18
N ALA A 148 -14.07 2.24 27.26
CA ALA A 148 -14.30 3.30 26.30
C ALA A 148 -13.11 4.26 26.18
N ASN A 149 -12.55 4.73 27.30
CA ASN A 149 -11.42 5.67 27.31
C ASN A 149 -10.19 5.10 26.60
N ASN A 150 -9.96 3.79 26.73
CA ASN A 150 -8.80 3.14 26.14
C ASN A 150 -9.02 2.71 24.68
N TYR A 151 -10.25 2.37 24.28
CA TYR A 151 -10.50 1.66 23.02
C TYR A 151 -11.54 2.31 22.09
N ALA A 152 -12.33 3.30 22.52
CA ALA A 152 -13.41 3.85 21.70
C ALA A 152 -12.94 4.55 20.41
N ILE A 153 -11.67 4.99 20.34
CA ILE A 153 -11.13 5.61 19.14
C ILE A 153 -10.84 4.57 18.05
N ASP A 154 -10.34 3.39 18.44
CA ASP A 154 -9.84 2.36 17.52
C ASP A 154 -10.83 1.21 17.30
N TYR A 155 -11.55 0.78 18.33
CA TYR A 155 -12.43 -0.40 18.26
C TYR A 155 -13.90 -0.03 18.04
N TYR A 156 -14.37 1.13 18.50
CA TYR A 156 -15.80 1.46 18.45
C TYR A 156 -16.20 1.94 17.04
N ARG A 157 -17.38 1.49 16.58
CA ARG A 157 -17.82 1.74 15.21
C ARG A 157 -18.28 3.19 15.03
N LYS A 158 -17.86 3.80 13.92
CA LYS A 158 -18.22 5.18 13.55
C LYS A 158 -19.44 5.29 12.61
N THR A 159 -19.89 4.17 12.05
CA THR A 159 -20.84 4.14 10.92
C THR A 159 -22.32 4.08 11.33
N SER A 160 -22.63 3.96 12.61
CA SER A 160 -24.01 3.88 13.07
C SER A 160 -24.72 5.23 12.99
N LYS A 161 -25.99 5.24 12.57
CA LYS A 161 -26.83 6.44 12.67
C LYS A 161 -27.08 6.76 14.15
N ILE A 162 -26.68 7.95 14.60
CA ILE A 162 -26.86 8.36 16.00
C ILE A 162 -28.32 8.29 16.47
N GLU A 163 -29.28 8.58 15.58
CA GLU A 163 -30.72 8.51 15.87
C GLU A 163 -31.17 7.12 16.36
N ASN A 164 -30.49 6.07 15.90
CA ASN A 164 -30.77 4.69 16.30
C ASN A 164 -30.16 4.34 17.66
N LEU A 165 -29.24 5.17 18.15
CA LEU A 165 -28.54 4.99 19.42
C LEU A 165 -29.14 5.82 20.55
N LEU A 166 -29.91 6.87 20.25
CA LEU A 166 -30.51 7.75 21.26
C LEU A 166 -31.78 7.16 21.89
N SER A 167 -32.02 7.55 23.14
CA SER A 167 -33.22 7.20 23.90
C SER A 167 -34.50 7.75 23.28
N GLN A 168 -35.64 7.14 23.61
CA GLN A 168 -36.95 7.62 23.16
C GLN A 168 -37.34 8.91 23.91
N PRO A 169 -38.00 9.90 23.27
CA PRO A 169 -38.28 11.20 23.89
C PRO A 169 -39.05 11.16 25.21
N ASN A 170 -39.88 10.12 25.43
CA ASN A 170 -40.73 9.98 26.62
C ASN A 170 -40.22 8.93 27.61
N THR A 171 -38.93 8.58 27.53
CA THR A 171 -38.31 7.61 28.44
C THR A 171 -38.30 8.16 29.86
N LYS A 172 -38.70 7.34 30.84
CA LYS A 172 -38.72 7.73 32.26
C LYS A 172 -37.50 7.16 32.96
N TYR A 173 -36.81 7.99 33.73
CA TYR A 173 -35.57 7.63 34.41
C TYR A 173 -35.71 7.65 35.93
N TYR A 174 -34.90 6.83 36.60
CA TYR A 174 -34.44 7.08 37.96
C TYR A 174 -33.12 7.83 37.86
N GLU A 175 -33.00 8.91 38.63
CA GLU A 175 -31.79 9.74 38.69
C GLU A 175 -31.05 9.45 40.00
N PHE A 176 -29.75 9.21 39.91
CA PHE A 176 -28.86 9.07 41.07
C PHE A 176 -27.46 9.59 40.73
N GLU A 177 -26.97 10.58 41.47
CA GLU A 177 -25.60 11.12 41.32
C GLU A 177 -25.19 11.39 39.85
N ASN A 178 -26.04 12.09 39.09
CA ASN A 178 -25.87 12.40 37.66
C ASN A 178 -25.82 11.17 36.73
N ILE A 179 -26.47 10.08 37.14
CA ILE A 179 -26.74 8.90 36.31
C ILE A 179 -28.24 8.78 36.16
N ASP A 180 -28.66 8.56 34.93
CA ASP A 180 -30.05 8.28 34.60
C ASP A 180 -30.18 6.84 34.13
N VAL A 181 -30.99 6.05 34.84
CA VAL A 181 -31.31 4.67 34.44
C VAL A 181 -32.79 4.56 34.16
N GLU A 182 -33.15 4.13 32.95
CA GLU A 182 -34.55 3.95 32.57
C GLU A 182 -35.25 3.03 33.59
N LYS A 183 -36.43 3.45 34.07
CA LYS A 183 -37.18 2.71 35.11
C LYS A 183 -37.49 1.27 34.68
N LYS A 184 -37.88 1.08 33.42
CA LYS A 184 -38.20 -0.24 32.84
C LYS A 184 -36.94 -1.11 32.73
N LEU A 185 -35.81 -0.52 32.30
CA LEU A 185 -34.51 -1.20 32.24
C LEU A 185 -34.11 -1.69 33.64
N LEU A 186 -34.14 -0.81 34.64
CA LEU A 186 -33.70 -1.14 36.00
C LEU A 186 -34.53 -2.30 36.60
N GLY A 187 -35.85 -2.30 36.40
CA GLY A 187 -36.72 -3.41 36.83
C GLY A 187 -36.37 -4.75 36.18
N LYS A 188 -36.04 -4.74 34.88
CA LYS A 188 -35.61 -5.94 34.15
C LYS A 188 -34.23 -6.42 34.58
N LEU A 189 -33.29 -5.51 34.80
CA LEU A 189 -31.96 -5.83 35.32
C LEU A 189 -32.05 -6.49 36.69
N ASN A 190 -32.85 -5.93 37.61
CA ASN A 190 -33.06 -6.52 38.93
C ASN A 190 -33.65 -7.94 38.85
N THR A 191 -34.68 -8.14 38.01
CA THR A 191 -35.29 -9.46 37.79
C THR A 191 -34.27 -10.48 37.26
N ASN A 192 -33.29 -10.04 36.47
CA ASN A 192 -32.24 -10.87 35.90
C ASN A 192 -30.90 -10.81 36.68
N GLN A 193 -30.93 -10.34 37.93
CA GLN A 193 -29.76 -10.28 38.82
C GLN A 193 -28.58 -9.50 38.21
N PHE A 194 -28.88 -8.45 37.43
CA PHE A 194 -27.91 -7.59 36.75
C PHE A 194 -26.94 -8.34 35.83
N LYS A 195 -27.25 -9.57 35.41
CA LYS A 195 -26.40 -10.37 34.53
C LYS A 195 -26.46 -9.82 33.11
N ILE A 196 -25.36 -9.25 32.64
CA ILE A 196 -25.26 -8.58 31.34
C ILE A 196 -24.03 -9.04 30.55
N ARG A 197 -24.06 -8.78 29.24
CA ARG A 197 -22.95 -9.02 28.32
C ARG A 197 -22.78 -7.82 27.41
N PHE A 198 -21.58 -7.25 27.36
CA PHE A 198 -21.15 -6.29 26.36
C PHE A 198 -21.23 -6.91 24.97
N VAL A 199 -21.95 -6.23 24.08
CA VAL A 199 -22.14 -6.64 22.68
C VAL A 199 -21.11 -5.91 21.82
N CYS A 200 -21.19 -4.58 21.80
CA CYS A 200 -20.29 -3.73 21.03
C CYS A 200 -20.39 -2.26 21.45
N GLY A 201 -19.38 -1.46 21.08
CA GLY A 201 -19.36 -0.01 21.24
C GLY A 201 -19.48 0.76 19.92
N TYR A 202 -20.01 1.97 20.03
CA TYR A 202 -20.17 2.94 18.94
C TYR A 202 -19.53 4.27 19.32
N ASN A 203 -18.93 4.94 18.35
CA ASN A 203 -18.37 6.28 18.45
C ASN A 203 -18.93 7.11 17.28
N SER A 204 -20.14 7.63 17.46
CA SER A 204 -20.89 8.33 16.40
C SER A 204 -21.09 9.78 16.77
N SER A 205 -20.82 10.70 15.84
CA SER A 205 -20.97 12.15 16.05
C SER A 205 -20.29 12.64 17.34
N ASN A 206 -19.09 12.13 17.62
CA ASN A 206 -18.31 12.39 18.85
C ASN A 206 -19.01 12.00 20.17
N GLN A 207 -20.02 11.13 20.12
CA GLN A 207 -20.64 10.51 21.28
C GLN A 207 -20.29 9.03 21.36
N ILE A 208 -20.01 8.55 22.57
CA ILE A 208 -19.61 7.18 22.82
C ILE A 208 -20.80 6.43 23.42
N PHE A 209 -21.11 5.28 22.83
CA PHE A 209 -22.20 4.41 23.27
C PHE A 209 -21.67 2.99 23.47
N GLU A 210 -22.17 2.32 24.49
CA GLU A 210 -21.91 0.90 24.72
C GLU A 210 -23.22 0.12 24.73
N LEU A 211 -23.31 -0.93 23.91
CA LEU A 211 -24.46 -1.81 23.82
C LEU A 211 -24.23 -3.05 24.67
N PHE A 212 -25.20 -3.36 25.52
CA PHE A 212 -25.21 -4.52 26.39
C PHE A 212 -26.47 -5.35 26.14
N ARG A 213 -26.36 -6.66 26.35
CA ARG A 213 -27.49 -7.60 26.36
C ARG A 213 -27.71 -8.12 27.77
N ILE A 214 -28.97 -8.21 28.20
CA ILE A 214 -29.34 -8.86 29.45
C ILE A 214 -29.28 -10.38 29.24
N ILE A 215 -28.53 -11.09 30.08
CA ILE A 215 -28.33 -12.53 29.93
C ILE A 215 -29.66 -13.27 30.21
N LYS A 216 -29.97 -14.27 29.37
CA LYS A 216 -31.25 -15.03 29.35
C LYS A 216 -32.45 -14.28 28.78
N THR A 217 -32.25 -13.08 28.24
CA THR A 217 -33.25 -12.41 27.41
C THR A 217 -32.62 -12.01 26.08
N ASP A 218 -33.46 -11.64 25.11
CA ASP A 218 -33.02 -11.05 23.85
C ASP A 218 -33.01 -9.52 23.90
N GLU A 219 -33.14 -8.95 25.09
CA GLU A 219 -33.26 -7.52 25.29
C GLU A 219 -31.88 -6.87 25.45
N GLU A 220 -31.67 -5.79 24.71
CA GLU A 220 -30.42 -5.03 24.71
C GLU A 220 -30.69 -3.60 25.20
N PHE A 221 -29.68 -3.01 25.82
CA PHE A 221 -29.71 -1.64 26.32
C PHE A 221 -28.42 -0.92 25.99
N ILE A 222 -28.52 0.40 25.86
CA ILE A 222 -27.41 1.30 25.57
C ILE A 222 -27.05 2.05 26.84
N TRP A 223 -25.74 2.22 27.04
CA TRP A 223 -25.19 3.28 27.86
C TRP A 223 -24.68 4.40 26.95
N ASN A 224 -25.19 5.61 27.10
CA ASN A 224 -24.61 6.81 26.49
C ASN A 224 -23.62 7.43 27.48
N LEU A 225 -22.32 7.33 27.17
CA LEU A 225 -21.25 7.76 28.05
C LEU A 225 -21.10 9.28 28.12
N GLN A 226 -21.69 10.03 27.18
CA GLN A 226 -21.62 11.49 27.18
C GLN A 226 -22.55 12.09 28.23
N ILE A 227 -23.74 11.50 28.39
CA ILE A 227 -24.81 12.01 29.28
C ILE A 227 -25.11 11.09 30.47
N ASN A 228 -24.39 9.97 30.60
CA ASN A 228 -24.59 8.96 31.67
C ASN A 228 -25.99 8.33 31.72
N GLU A 229 -26.63 8.18 30.56
CA GLU A 229 -27.95 7.57 30.46
C GLU A 229 -27.87 6.08 30.10
N PHE A 230 -28.66 5.26 30.78
CA PHE A 230 -28.87 3.85 30.47
C PHE A 230 -30.34 3.61 30.08
N TYR A 231 -30.59 3.04 28.89
CA TYR A 231 -31.93 2.81 28.37
C TYR A 231 -32.00 1.60 27.44
N LEU A 232 -33.17 0.96 27.38
CA LEU A 232 -33.45 -0.12 26.45
C LEU A 232 -33.40 0.38 25.01
N VAL A 233 -32.91 -0.48 24.12
CA VAL A 233 -32.97 -0.23 22.68
C VAL A 233 -34.36 -0.60 22.17
N ASP A 234 -34.88 0.23 21.28
CA ASP A 234 -36.11 -0.07 20.55
C ASP A 234 -35.90 -1.25 19.60
N GLU A 235 -36.78 -2.25 19.63
CA GLU A 235 -36.72 -3.42 18.74
C GLU A 235 -36.71 -3.03 17.26
N ALA A 236 -37.41 -1.96 16.87
CA ALA A 236 -37.39 -1.48 15.48
C ALA A 236 -36.03 -0.92 15.06
N LYS A 237 -35.31 -0.28 16.01
CA LYS A 237 -33.96 0.28 15.76
C LYS A 237 -32.89 -0.80 15.81
N ILE A 238 -33.10 -1.86 16.58
CA ILE A 238 -32.11 -2.93 16.80
C ILE A 238 -31.74 -3.66 15.51
N SER A 239 -32.69 -3.83 14.58
CA SER A 239 -32.48 -4.49 13.29
C SER A 239 -31.61 -3.66 12.33
N GLU A 240 -31.55 -2.34 12.53
CA GLU A 240 -30.73 -1.44 11.72
C GLU A 240 -29.31 -1.28 12.28
N LEU A 241 -29.05 -1.77 13.49
CA LEU A 241 -27.73 -1.70 14.11
C LEU A 241 -26.85 -2.87 13.70
N ASN A 242 -25.63 -2.56 13.25
CA ASN A 242 -24.59 -3.58 13.12
C ASN A 242 -24.10 -3.96 14.52
N ARG A 243 -24.38 -5.19 14.93
CA ARG A 243 -24.06 -5.78 16.24
C ARG A 243 -22.97 -6.86 16.17
N SER A 244 -22.15 -6.87 15.12
CA SER A 244 -20.99 -7.76 15.05
C SER A 244 -20.02 -7.49 16.22
N GLU A 245 -18.92 -8.21 16.32
CA GLU A 245 -17.87 -7.84 17.27
C GLU A 245 -17.15 -6.56 16.82
N ASN A 246 -16.62 -5.77 17.76
CA ASN A 246 -15.74 -4.65 17.43
C ASN A 246 -14.37 -5.18 16.99
N THR A 247 -13.89 -4.70 15.86
CA THR A 247 -12.55 -4.97 15.33
C THR A 247 -11.74 -3.69 15.36
N SER A 248 -10.44 -3.79 15.63
CA SER A 248 -9.53 -2.64 15.56
C SER A 248 -9.48 -2.08 14.14
N SER A 249 -9.67 -0.77 14.02
CA SER A 249 -9.48 -0.03 12.77
C SER A 249 -8.01 -0.02 12.33
N ASN A 250 -7.08 -0.08 13.28
CA ASN A 250 -5.66 -0.18 13.00
C ASN A 250 -5.31 -1.55 12.37
N ASN A 251 -5.93 -2.65 12.82
CA ASN A 251 -5.66 -3.97 12.23
C ASN A 251 -6.09 -4.07 10.76
N THR A 252 -7.23 -3.47 10.38
CA THR A 252 -7.62 -3.38 8.97
C THR A 252 -6.61 -2.58 8.15
N LEU A 253 -6.13 -1.46 8.69
CA LEU A 253 -5.13 -0.63 8.01
C LEU A 253 -3.80 -1.37 7.83
N VAL A 254 -3.34 -2.11 8.85
CA VAL A 254 -2.12 -2.92 8.78
C VAL A 254 -2.22 -4.00 7.72
N GLN A 255 -3.38 -4.68 7.62
CA GLN A 255 -3.62 -5.68 6.58
C GLN A 255 -3.62 -5.08 5.17
N ASP A 256 -4.25 -3.92 5.00
CA ASP A 256 -4.29 -3.20 3.73
C ASP A 256 -2.87 -2.76 3.29
N LEU A 257 -2.10 -2.17 4.20
CA LEU A 257 -0.71 -1.76 3.95
C LEU A 257 0.18 -2.96 3.61
N SER A 258 0.03 -4.08 4.32
CA SER A 258 0.79 -5.31 4.06
C SER A 258 0.47 -5.91 2.67
N SER A 259 -0.81 -5.90 2.30
CA SER A 259 -1.27 -6.35 0.99
C SER A 259 -0.72 -5.45 -0.12
N ARG A 260 -0.72 -4.13 0.10
CA ARG A 260 -0.14 -3.15 -0.81
C ARG A 260 1.36 -3.35 -0.99
N ASN A 261 2.12 -3.59 0.08
CA ASN A 261 3.56 -3.88 -0.01
C ASN A 261 3.84 -5.14 -0.83
N THR A 262 3.01 -6.17 -0.69
CA THR A 262 3.12 -7.39 -1.52
C THR A 262 2.92 -7.07 -3.01
N ALA A 263 1.91 -6.28 -3.35
CA ALA A 263 1.67 -5.86 -4.73
C ALA A 263 2.80 -4.96 -5.28
N LEU A 264 3.34 -4.05 -4.46
CA LEU A 264 4.46 -3.19 -4.83
C LEU A 264 5.74 -3.99 -5.09
N ASN A 265 6.03 -5.02 -4.29
CA ASN A 265 7.15 -5.93 -4.52
C ASN A 265 7.01 -6.67 -5.87
N LEU A 266 5.81 -7.19 -6.17
CA LEU A 266 5.54 -7.82 -7.47
C LEU A 266 5.75 -6.84 -8.63
N LYS A 267 5.25 -5.60 -8.47
CA LYS A 267 5.43 -4.53 -9.46
C LYS A 267 6.91 -4.17 -9.67
N ALA A 268 7.71 -4.12 -8.60
CA ALA A 268 9.14 -3.84 -8.70
C ALA A 268 9.88 -4.94 -9.49
N GLU A 269 9.51 -6.20 -9.28
CA GLU A 269 10.07 -7.34 -10.02
C GLU A 269 9.63 -7.34 -11.50
N GLN A 270 8.38 -6.98 -11.80
CA GLN A 270 7.92 -6.78 -13.18
C GLN A 270 8.69 -5.65 -13.88
N LEU A 271 8.85 -4.51 -13.21
CA LEU A 271 9.58 -3.35 -13.76
C LEU A 271 11.05 -3.65 -14.09
N LYS A 272 11.70 -4.57 -13.36
CA LYS A 272 13.06 -5.04 -13.72
C LYS A 272 13.04 -5.71 -15.10
N ASN A 273 12.11 -6.64 -15.32
CA ASN A 273 12.16 -7.56 -16.45
C ASN A 273 11.48 -7.01 -17.71
N GLU A 274 10.52 -6.09 -17.60
CA GLU A 274 9.71 -5.65 -18.74
C GLU A 274 10.32 -4.46 -19.48
N LEU A 275 10.65 -4.61 -20.76
CA LEU A 275 10.91 -3.49 -21.64
C LEU A 275 9.62 -3.04 -22.33
N PRO A 276 9.40 -1.73 -22.53
CA PRO A 276 8.26 -1.25 -23.30
C PRO A 276 8.27 -1.84 -24.71
N GLU A 277 7.10 -2.25 -25.22
CA GLU A 277 6.96 -2.82 -26.57
C GLU A 277 7.52 -1.90 -27.66
N GLU A 278 7.38 -0.58 -27.49
CA GLU A 278 7.99 0.43 -28.36
C GLU A 278 9.52 0.27 -28.49
N VAL A 279 10.19 -0.06 -27.38
CA VAL A 279 11.64 -0.28 -27.35
C VAL A 279 11.99 -1.63 -27.97
N ILE A 280 11.18 -2.67 -27.73
CA ILE A 280 11.38 -3.99 -28.34
C ILE A 280 11.26 -3.89 -29.87
N SER A 281 10.20 -3.25 -30.37
CA SER A 281 10.01 -3.00 -31.81
C SER A 281 11.15 -2.17 -32.39
N LEU A 282 11.66 -1.19 -31.65
CA LEU A 282 12.83 -0.42 -32.07
C LEU A 282 14.07 -1.31 -32.17
N LEU A 283 14.35 -2.16 -31.18
CA LEU A 283 15.46 -3.11 -31.19
C LEU A 283 15.34 -4.10 -32.36
N GLU A 284 14.13 -4.54 -32.70
CA GLU A 284 13.87 -5.39 -33.88
C GLU A 284 14.21 -4.66 -35.17
N LYS A 285 13.75 -3.41 -35.34
CA LYS A 285 14.13 -2.59 -36.51
C LYS A 285 15.64 -2.34 -36.58
N TYR A 286 16.30 -2.11 -35.43
CA TYR A 286 17.76 -1.99 -35.38
C TYR A 286 18.44 -3.28 -35.81
N LYS A 287 17.97 -4.43 -35.32
CA LYS A 287 18.47 -5.75 -35.71
C LYS A 287 18.25 -6.00 -37.20
N GLU A 288 17.05 -5.77 -37.71
CA GLU A 288 16.70 -5.92 -39.13
C GLU A 288 17.56 -5.02 -40.02
N ASN A 289 17.82 -3.77 -39.63
CA ASN A 289 18.74 -2.92 -40.36
C ASN A 289 20.16 -3.50 -40.37
N LEU A 290 20.63 -4.07 -39.26
CA LEU A 290 21.93 -4.75 -39.20
C LEU A 290 21.92 -6.14 -39.90
N ASP A 291 20.76 -6.74 -40.13
CA ASP A 291 20.55 -8.03 -40.82
C ASP A 291 20.42 -7.88 -42.34
N ASN A 292 19.63 -6.90 -42.78
CA ASN A 292 19.36 -6.61 -44.19
C ASN A 292 20.55 -5.93 -44.90
N GLN A 293 21.58 -5.53 -44.15
CA GLN A 293 22.77 -4.92 -44.69
C GLN A 293 23.77 -5.98 -45.15
N GLU A 294 24.16 -5.92 -46.43
CA GLU A 294 25.52 -6.21 -46.86
C GLU A 294 26.46 -5.19 -46.17
N VAL A 295 26.67 -5.33 -44.85
CA VAL A 295 27.36 -4.35 -44.00
C VAL A 295 28.76 -4.02 -44.55
N LEU A 296 29.41 -4.97 -45.21
CA LEU A 296 30.68 -4.75 -45.91
C LEU A 296 30.54 -3.80 -47.12
N ASN A 297 29.48 -3.93 -47.92
CA ASN A 297 29.28 -3.10 -49.12
C ASN A 297 28.92 -1.66 -48.75
N GLN A 298 28.12 -1.45 -47.69
CA GLN A 298 27.82 -0.10 -47.19
C GLN A 298 28.96 0.53 -46.41
N ILE A 299 29.72 -0.22 -45.59
CA ILE A 299 30.96 0.30 -44.99
C ILE A 299 31.91 0.76 -46.09
N LEU A 300 32.00 0.03 -47.20
CA LEU A 300 32.80 0.45 -48.36
C LEU A 300 32.22 1.68 -49.08
N SER A 301 30.90 1.88 -49.08
CA SER A 301 30.19 2.97 -49.76
C SER A 301 29.63 4.07 -48.83
N ILE A 302 30.16 4.29 -47.62
CA ILE A 302 29.74 5.40 -46.73
C ILE A 302 30.17 6.74 -47.32
N ASP A 303 29.43 7.21 -48.32
CA ASP A 303 29.25 8.61 -48.63
C ASP A 303 27.81 8.98 -48.22
N GLU A 304 27.73 9.94 -47.28
CA GLU A 304 26.59 10.84 -47.05
C GLU A 304 25.18 10.26 -46.79
N GLU A 305 24.91 9.67 -45.62
CA GLU A 305 23.54 9.68 -45.07
C GLU A 305 23.52 9.95 -43.56
N MET A 306 23.44 11.24 -43.20
CA MET A 306 23.32 11.74 -41.81
C MET A 306 21.85 12.00 -41.38
N ASN A 307 20.85 11.53 -42.14
CA ASN A 307 19.45 11.99 -41.98
C ASN A 307 18.44 10.98 -41.40
N ILE A 308 18.74 9.68 -41.42
CA ILE A 308 17.76 8.66 -41.01
C ILE A 308 17.68 8.55 -39.47
N LEU A 309 18.80 8.75 -38.78
CA LEU A 309 18.93 8.44 -37.35
C LEU A 309 18.43 9.55 -36.41
N ASN A 310 18.67 10.82 -36.75
CA ASN A 310 18.13 11.96 -36.00
C ASN A 310 16.60 12.03 -36.08
N SER A 311 16.03 11.63 -37.22
CA SER A 311 14.58 11.55 -37.43
C SER A 311 13.92 10.50 -36.53
N MET A 312 14.58 9.37 -36.26
CA MET A 312 14.06 8.30 -35.38
C MET A 312 14.24 8.59 -33.87
N LEU A 313 15.33 9.28 -33.47
CA LEU A 313 15.53 9.73 -32.09
C LEU A 313 14.54 10.83 -31.69
N ASN A 314 14.22 11.76 -32.60
CA ASN A 314 13.28 12.86 -32.33
C ASN A 314 11.81 12.44 -32.29
N LEU A 315 11.41 11.41 -33.05
CA LEU A 315 10.05 10.86 -33.00
C LEU A 315 9.69 10.24 -31.64
N ASN A 316 10.68 9.79 -30.86
CA ASN A 316 10.45 9.19 -29.54
C ASN A 316 10.63 10.15 -28.36
N LEU A 317 11.34 11.27 -28.53
CA LEU A 317 11.56 12.25 -27.45
C LEU A 317 10.41 13.27 -27.32
N ASN A 318 9.71 13.62 -28.40
CA ASN A 318 8.62 14.60 -28.36
C ASN A 318 7.23 14.00 -28.03
N ASN A 319 7.03 12.69 -28.15
CA ASN A 319 5.74 12.04 -27.85
C ASN A 319 5.51 11.74 -26.35
N LYS A 320 6.38 12.22 -25.44
CA LYS A 320 6.22 12.08 -23.98
C LYS A 320 6.41 13.40 -23.19
N ILE A 321 6.24 14.56 -23.83
CA ILE A 321 6.11 15.87 -23.15
C ILE A 321 4.74 16.52 -23.45
N GLN A 322 3.67 15.71 -23.52
CA GLN A 322 2.30 16.20 -23.33
C GLN A 322 1.56 15.33 -22.35
#